data_AF-A0A7K6VVZ9-F1
#
_entry.id   AF-A0A7K6VVZ9-F1
#
_cell.length_a   1.000
_cell.length_b   1.000
_cell.length_c   1.000
_cell.angle_alpha   90.00
_cell.angle_beta   90.00
_cell.angle_gamma   90.00
#
_symmetry.space_group_name_H-M   'P 1'
#
loop_
_entity.id
_entity.type
_entity.pdbx_description
1 polymer ?
#
loop_
_entity_poly.entity_id
_entity_poly.type
_entity_poly.pdbx_seq_one_letter_code
_entity_poly.pdbx_strand_id
1 'polypeptide(L)' 'CPECRRGFGTASRLRAHRRAHEGGTHPCPACPKVFKKAASLERHARLHRGETLYLCVACGLGF' A
#
# COMPACT_ATOMS: atom_id res chain seq x y z
N CYS A 1 -14.39 13.42 11.64
CA CYS A 1 -13.70 12.62 10.62
C CYS A 1 -14.75 12.08 9.67
N PRO A 2 -14.69 12.38 8.37
CA PRO A 2 -15.69 11.87 7.41
C PRO A 2 -15.72 10.33 7.33
N GLU A 3 -14.60 9.66 7.60
CA GLU A 3 -14.43 8.21 7.48
C GLU A 3 -14.98 7.42 8.67
N CYS A 4 -14.87 7.95 9.90
CA CYS A 4 -15.31 7.25 11.13
C CYS A 4 -16.26 8.07 12.02
N ARG A 5 -16.73 9.23 11.54
CA ARG A 5 -17.63 10.17 12.22
C ARG A 5 -17.18 10.67 13.60
N ARG A 6 -15.90 10.45 13.97
CA ARG A 6 -15.34 10.95 15.24
C ARG A 6 -15.17 12.48 15.22
N GLY A 7 -15.60 13.16 16.28
CA GLY A 7 -15.47 14.61 16.46
C GLY A 7 -14.10 15.03 16.97
N PHE A 8 -13.61 16.20 16.54
CA PHE A 8 -12.33 16.79 16.97
C PHE A 8 -12.51 18.29 17.20
N GLY A 9 -12.02 18.80 18.32
CA GLY A 9 -12.13 20.23 18.67
C GLY A 9 -11.18 21.16 17.91
N THR A 10 -10.23 20.65 17.13
CA THR A 10 -9.31 21.46 16.31
C THR A 10 -8.98 20.80 14.97
N ALA A 11 -8.72 21.62 13.95
CA ALA A 11 -8.35 21.15 12.61
C ALA A 11 -7.03 20.36 12.60
N SER A 12 -6.04 20.75 13.41
CA SER A 12 -4.77 20.01 13.50
C SER A 12 -4.93 18.61 14.10
N ARG A 13 -5.81 18.44 15.10
CA ARG A 13 -6.14 17.11 15.65
C ARG A 13 -6.89 16.25 14.63
N LEU A 14 -7.82 16.85 13.87
CA LEU A 14 -8.50 16.16 12.77
C LEU A 14 -7.51 15.69 11.68
N ARG A 15 -6.54 16.53 11.29
CA ARG A 15 -5.49 16.17 10.32
C ARG A 15 -4.59 15.04 10.83
N ALA A 16 -4.14 15.11 12.08
CA ALA A 16 -3.33 14.06 12.68
C ALA A 16 -4.08 12.73 12.78
N HIS A 17 -5.37 12.77 13.13
CA HIS A 17 -6.23 11.60 13.14
C HIS A 17 -6.48 11.02 11.74
N ARG A 18 -6.70 11.87 10.72
CA ARG A 18 -6.81 11.42 9.32
C ARG A 18 -5.55 10.71 8.83
N ARG A 19 -4.36 11.15 9.26
CA ARG A 19 -3.12 10.42 9.00
C ARG A 19 -3.08 9.02 9.58
N ALA A 20 -3.86 8.73 10.64
CA ALA A 20 -4.00 7.37 11.17
C ALA A 20 -4.95 6.50 10.32
N HIS A 21 -5.94 7.11 9.65
CA HIS A 21 -6.73 6.42 8.62
C HIS A 21 -5.91 6.16 7.36
N GLU A 22 -5.14 7.16 6.93
CA GLU A 22 -4.17 7.07 5.83
C GLU A 22 -2.88 6.31 6.22
N GLY A 23 -2.84 5.69 7.41
CA GLY A 23 -1.66 5.21 8.14
C GLY A 23 -0.63 4.48 7.28
N GLY A 24 0.22 5.25 6.60
CA GLY A 24 1.22 4.73 5.67
C GLY A 24 0.63 3.83 4.59
N THR A 25 -0.59 4.11 4.11
CA THR A 25 -1.16 3.32 3.03
C THR A 25 -0.57 3.70 1.69
N HIS A 26 -0.01 2.71 0.99
CA HIS A 26 0.60 2.79 -0.33
C HIS A 26 -0.38 2.18 -1.35
N PRO A 27 -1.22 2.99 -2.01
CA PRO A 27 -2.15 2.51 -3.01
C PRO A 27 -1.41 2.04 -4.27
N CYS A 28 -1.91 0.98 -4.90
CA CYS A 28 -1.42 0.58 -6.21
C CYS A 28 -1.97 1.53 -7.29
N PRO A 29 -1.13 2.04 -8.22
CA PRO A 29 -1.62 2.89 -9.31
C PRO A 29 -2.38 2.12 -10.39
N ALA A 30 -2.22 0.79 -10.45
CA ALA A 30 -2.80 -0.06 -11.50
C ALA A 30 -4.07 -0.81 -11.06
N CYS A 31 -4.42 -0.81 -9.77
CA CYS A 31 -5.60 -1.53 -9.27
C CYS A 31 -6.07 -0.98 -7.91
N PRO A 32 -7.28 -1.31 -7.43
CA PRO A 32 -7.83 -0.75 -6.18
C PRO A 32 -7.19 -1.32 -4.90
N LYS A 33 -6.09 -2.07 -4.99
CA LYS A 33 -5.40 -2.61 -3.80
C LYS A 33 -4.60 -1.54 -3.08
N VAL A 34 -4.64 -1.59 -1.75
CA VAL A 34 -3.93 -0.66 -0.87
C VAL A 34 -3.10 -1.44 0.14
N PHE A 35 -1.84 -1.03 0.33
CA PHE A 35 -0.88 -1.74 1.18
C PHE A 35 -0.46 -0.89 2.37
N LYS A 36 -0.20 -1.49 3.53
CA LYS A 36 0.25 -0.77 4.74
C LYS A 36 1.75 -0.47 4.79
N LYS A 37 2.53 -1.00 3.83
CA LYS A 37 4.00 -0.87 3.77
C LYS A 37 4.45 -0.70 2.32
N ALA A 38 5.41 0.19 2.08
CA ALA A 38 5.97 0.45 0.74
C ALA A 38 6.50 -0.84 0.08
N ALA A 39 7.27 -1.65 0.82
CA ALA A 39 7.80 -2.93 0.32
C ALA A 39 6.70 -3.92 -0.11
N SER A 40 5.52 -3.87 0.52
CA SER A 40 4.39 -4.72 0.12
C SER A 40 3.74 -4.23 -1.17
N LEU A 41 3.61 -2.91 -1.35
CA LEU A 41 3.18 -2.33 -2.63
C LEU A 41 4.21 -2.65 -3.73
N GLU A 42 5.50 -2.51 -3.45
CA GLU A 42 6.55 -2.76 -4.44
C GLU A 42 6.52 -4.19 -4.95
N ARG A 43 6.49 -5.19 -4.04
CA ARG A 43 6.34 -6.60 -4.43
C ARG A 43 5.06 -6.83 -5.24
N HIS A 44 3.96 -6.19 -4.85
CA HIS A 44 2.72 -6.29 -5.62
C HIS A 44 2.83 -5.66 -7.01
N ALA A 45 3.49 -4.51 -7.15
CA ALA A 45 3.66 -3.82 -8.41
C ALA A 45 4.47 -4.64 -9.43
N ARG A 46 5.40 -5.48 -8.96
CA ARG A 46 6.16 -6.41 -9.81
C ARG A 46 5.27 -7.45 -10.51
N LEU A 47 4.14 -7.83 -9.90
CA LEU A 47 3.15 -8.72 -10.54
C LEU A 47 2.49 -8.06 -11.76
N HIS A 48 2.26 -6.75 -11.72
CA HIS A 48 1.71 -6.02 -12.88
C HIS A 48 2.72 -5.89 -14.02
N ARG A 49 4.02 -5.92 -13.72
CA ARG A 49 5.09 -5.87 -14.71
C ARG A 49 5.46 -7.24 -15.29
N GLY A 50 4.92 -8.33 -14.73
CA GLY A 50 5.31 -9.68 -15.11
C GLY A 50 6.79 -9.97 -14.84
N GLU A 51 7.42 -9.22 -13.93
CA GLU A 51 8.81 -9.45 -13.54
C GLU A 51 8.88 -10.74 -12.72
N THR A 52 9.37 -11.82 -13.31
CA THR A 52 9.71 -13.05 -12.59
C THR A 52 11.06 -12.85 -11.91
N LEU A 53 11.04 -12.74 -10.57
CA LEU A 53 12.20 -12.24 -9.82
C LEU A 53 13.12 -13.36 -9.37
N TYR A 54 12.60 -14.58 -9.30
CA TYR A 54 13.35 -15.72 -8.79
C TYR A 54 13.50 -16.76 -9.88
N LEU A 55 14.51 -16.58 -10.73
CA LEU A 55 14.93 -17.63 -11.63
C LEU A 55 15.63 -18.72 -10.83
N CYS A 56 15.04 -19.91 -10.80
CA CYS A 56 15.73 -21.10 -10.36
C CYS A 56 16.84 -21.42 -11.37
N VAL A 57 18.10 -21.13 -11.04
CA VAL A 57 19.25 -21.43 -11.91
C VAL A 57 19.39 -22.92 -12.23
N ALA A 58 18.89 -23.81 -11.37
CA ALA A 58 18.90 -25.24 -11.60
C ALA A 58 17.84 -25.71 -12.62
N CYS A 59 16.74 -24.97 -12.78
CA CYS A 59 15.57 -25.42 -13.54
C CYS A 59 15.06 -24.41 -14.58
N GLY A 60 15.64 -23.21 -14.64
CA GLY A 60 15.30 -22.14 -15.59
C GLY A 60 13.94 -21.48 -15.37
N LEU A 61 13.14 -21.95 -14.42
CA LEU A 61 11.80 -21.44 -14.15
C LEU A 61 11.85 -20.24 -13.20
N GLY A 62 11.12 -19.18 -13.55
CA GLY A 62 10.93 -18.01 -12.71
C GLY A 62 9.74 -18.17 -11.76
N PHE A 63 9.91 -17.75 -10.51
CA PHE A 63 8.86 -17.60 -9.49
C PHE A 63 8.63 -16.14 -9.10
#